data_AF-A0A0A0KTG4-F1
#
_entry.id   AF-A0A0A0KTG4-F1
#
_cell.length_a   1.000
_cell.length_b   1.000
_cell.length_c   1.000
_cell.angle_alpha   90.00
_cell.angle_beta   90.00
_cell.angle_gamma   90.00
#
_symmetry.space_group_name_H-M   'P 1'
#
loop_
_entity.id
_entity.type
_entity.pdbx_description
1 polymer ?
#
loop_
_entity_poly.entity_id
_entity_poly.type
_entity_poly.pdbx_seq_one_letter_code
_entity_poly.pdbx_strand_id
1 'polypeptide(L)'
;MAFDGSATPTTNNLRQRNSNGGGGKVVNKDLNGGGNCYKGTGMGIGKASFMRWRVEDVAYAAKNHWIPCIFGLGMLFFVHVEYTLRMVPPASPPFDLGFVITRSLHRVLSSWPELNTLLAALNTVFVAMQTSYILWTWLIEGRLRPTLAAVFTFTCRGILGYSTQLPLPQGFLGSEMDFPVGNISFFLFFSGHVAGSVIASLDMRRVQRWGLAWTFDFLNLLQVIRLLGTRGHYTIDLAVGVGAGFLFDSLAGHYEACLQRKNLDNKLAKTFT
;
A
#
# COMPACT_ATOMS: atom_id res chain seq x y z
N MET A 1 -0.01 72.85 7.90
CA MET A 1 -0.76 72.12 8.93
C MET A 1 0.13 70.98 9.39
N ALA A 2 0.80 71.20 10.51
CA ALA A 2 1.67 70.24 11.17
C ALA A 2 0.81 69.30 12.03
N PHE A 3 1.18 68.03 12.11
CA PHE A 3 0.69 67.12 13.14
C PHE A 3 1.87 66.74 14.03
N ASP A 4 1.78 67.21 15.28
CA ASP A 4 2.67 66.97 16.40
C ASP A 4 2.64 65.52 16.87
N GLY A 5 3.77 65.07 17.41
CA GLY A 5 3.87 63.84 18.19
C GLY A 5 3.46 64.03 19.65
N SER A 6 3.05 62.94 20.28
CA SER A 6 3.15 62.78 21.73
C SER A 6 3.26 61.30 22.10
N ALA A 7 4.44 60.93 22.60
CA ALA A 7 4.65 59.72 23.37
C ALA A 7 4.15 59.92 24.81
N THR A 8 3.64 58.87 25.45
CA THR A 8 3.93 58.62 26.89
C THR A 8 3.63 57.16 27.26
N PRO A 9 4.39 56.59 28.22
CA PRO A 9 4.42 55.16 28.52
C PRO A 9 3.63 54.81 29.78
N THR A 10 3.19 53.56 29.90
CA THR A 10 2.70 53.00 31.18
C THR A 10 3.56 51.85 31.67
N THR A 11 4.11 52.11 32.84
CA THR A 11 5.00 51.36 33.71
C THR A 11 4.35 50.22 34.48
N ASN A 12 5.18 49.23 34.82
CA ASN A 12 5.25 48.44 36.07
C ASN A 12 4.08 47.52 36.44
N ASN A 13 4.37 46.21 36.58
CA ASN A 13 4.71 45.67 37.90
C ASN A 13 5.26 44.24 37.84
N LEU A 14 6.53 44.14 38.24
CA LEU A 14 7.19 42.96 38.76
C LEU A 14 6.44 42.45 39.99
N ARG A 15 6.17 41.14 40.04
CA ARG A 15 5.90 40.46 41.32
C ARG A 15 6.93 39.34 41.51
N GLN A 16 8.02 39.73 42.16
CA GLN A 16 8.88 38.83 42.91
C GLN A 16 8.04 38.00 43.88
N ARG A 17 8.26 36.69 43.89
CA ARG A 17 8.14 35.91 45.13
C ARG A 17 9.30 34.93 45.18
N ASN A 18 10.36 35.39 45.82
CA ASN A 18 11.50 34.60 46.24
C ASN A 18 11.12 33.96 47.59
N SER A 19 11.21 32.65 47.71
CA SER A 19 11.30 31.97 49.01
C SER A 19 12.16 30.74 48.82
N ASN A 20 13.41 30.92 49.25
CA ASN A 20 14.44 29.93 49.46
C ASN A 20 13.96 28.84 50.43
N GLY A 21 14.35 27.58 50.22
CA GLY A 21 14.21 26.58 51.28
C GLY A 21 14.27 25.10 50.87
N GLY A 22 15.43 24.65 50.39
CA GLY A 22 15.98 23.34 50.80
C GLY A 22 15.59 22.08 50.03
N GLY A 23 16.62 21.42 49.46
CA GLY A 23 16.81 19.99 49.73
C GLY A 23 16.43 18.98 48.63
N GLY A 24 17.30 18.85 47.62
CA GLY A 24 17.82 17.56 47.14
C GLY A 24 16.86 16.49 46.60
N LYS A 25 16.93 16.24 45.29
CA LYS A 25 17.46 15.00 44.69
C LYS A 25 17.30 15.05 43.17
N VAL A 26 18.43 15.24 42.50
CA VAL A 26 18.61 14.88 41.09
C VAL A 26 18.59 13.36 41.01
N VAL A 27 17.62 12.79 40.30
CA VAL A 27 17.70 11.41 39.83
C VAL A 27 17.44 11.41 38.34
N ASN A 28 18.55 11.26 37.63
CA ASN A 28 18.66 10.83 36.25
C ASN A 28 17.96 9.46 36.11
N LYS A 29 17.14 9.26 35.08
CA LYS A 29 16.70 7.92 34.68
C LYS A 29 16.75 7.79 33.16
N ASP A 30 17.97 7.51 32.74
CA ASP A 30 18.39 6.62 31.68
C ASP A 30 17.33 6.04 30.73
N LEU A 31 17.58 6.34 29.46
CA LEU A 31 17.39 5.43 28.34
C LEU A 31 18.19 4.14 28.57
N ASN A 32 17.55 3.00 28.88
CA ASN A 32 17.96 1.68 28.36
C ASN A 32 17.01 0.55 28.79
N GLY A 33 16.91 -0.47 27.94
CA GLY A 33 16.27 -1.77 28.23
C GLY A 33 15.28 -2.16 27.14
N GLY A 34 15.71 -2.68 25.99
CA GLY A 34 16.71 -3.74 25.88
C GLY A 34 16.11 -5.00 26.49
N GLY A 35 15.68 -5.93 25.63
CA GLY A 35 14.82 -7.05 25.99
C GLY A 35 15.31 -7.84 27.20
N ASN A 36 14.35 -8.36 27.96
CA ASN A 36 14.64 -9.46 28.86
C ASN A 36 13.72 -10.63 28.60
N CYS A 37 14.42 -11.70 28.26
CA CYS A 37 14.04 -13.07 28.07
C CYS A 37 13.13 -13.59 29.20
N TYR A 38 12.20 -14.44 28.81
CA TYR A 38 11.31 -15.26 29.63
C TYR A 38 11.97 -15.71 30.96
N LYS A 39 11.49 -15.17 32.08
CA LYS A 39 11.55 -15.87 33.36
C LYS A 39 10.22 -16.60 33.53
N GLY A 40 10.25 -17.90 33.25
CA GLY A 40 9.20 -18.81 33.66
C GLY A 40 9.25 -19.00 35.17
N THR A 41 8.18 -18.58 35.87
CA THR A 41 7.81 -19.09 37.19
C THR A 41 6.30 -19.05 37.31
N GLY A 42 5.67 -20.22 37.43
CA GLY A 42 4.27 -20.39 37.80
C GLY A 42 3.36 -20.80 36.65
N MET A 43 3.22 -22.11 36.45
CA MET A 43 2.13 -22.70 35.66
C MET A 43 0.82 -22.58 36.44
N GLY A 44 0.33 -21.35 36.59
CA GLY A 44 -1.08 -21.12 36.88
C GLY A 44 -1.83 -21.25 35.57
N ILE A 45 -2.86 -22.10 35.52
CA ILE A 45 -3.85 -22.06 34.44
C ILE A 45 -4.59 -20.73 34.59
N GLY A 46 -3.98 -19.66 34.08
CA GLY A 46 -4.60 -18.35 34.00
C GLY A 46 -5.88 -18.52 33.19
N LYS A 47 -7.00 -17.99 33.69
CA LYS A 47 -8.27 -17.97 32.94
C LYS A 47 -8.00 -17.56 31.50
N ALA A 48 -8.43 -18.41 30.56
CA ALA A 48 -8.22 -18.17 29.14
C ALA A 48 -8.70 -16.76 28.76
N SER A 49 -8.00 -16.09 27.84
CA SER A 49 -8.21 -14.67 27.54
C SER A 49 -9.69 -14.33 27.29
N PHE A 50 -10.41 -15.17 26.54
CA PHE A 50 -11.84 -15.00 26.24
C PHE A 50 -12.75 -15.07 27.48
N MET A 51 -12.34 -15.74 28.56
CA MET A 51 -13.12 -15.81 29.80
C MET A 51 -13.09 -14.50 30.60
N ARG A 52 -12.26 -13.54 30.18
CA ARG A 52 -12.19 -12.19 30.78
C ARG A 52 -13.01 -11.16 30.01
N TRP A 53 -13.51 -11.52 28.83
CA TRP A 53 -14.25 -10.60 27.97
C TRP A 53 -15.67 -10.41 28.51
N ARG A 54 -16.05 -9.15 28.68
CA ARG A 54 -17.42 -8.72 28.98
C ARG A 54 -18.09 -8.28 27.68
N VAL A 55 -19.42 -8.17 27.72
CA VAL A 55 -20.22 -7.63 26.59
C VAL A 55 -19.75 -6.22 26.20
N GLU A 56 -19.30 -5.44 27.19
CA GLU A 56 -18.71 -4.12 26.99
C GLU A 56 -17.42 -4.17 26.16
N ASP A 57 -16.55 -5.16 26.41
CA ASP A 57 -15.30 -5.34 25.66
C ASP A 57 -15.57 -5.75 24.20
N VAL A 58 -16.60 -6.57 23.97
CA VAL A 58 -17.04 -6.96 22.63
C VAL A 58 -17.59 -5.75 21.87
N ALA A 59 -18.45 -4.94 22.51
CA ALA A 59 -19.00 -3.73 21.91
C ALA A 59 -17.90 -2.68 21.64
N TYR A 60 -16.94 -2.56 22.55
CA TYR A 60 -15.76 -1.70 22.38
C TYR A 60 -14.90 -2.17 21.19
N ALA A 61 -14.64 -3.47 21.08
CA ALA A 61 -13.90 -4.04 19.96
C ALA A 61 -14.64 -3.83 18.63
N ALA A 62 -15.96 -4.04 18.59
CA ALA A 62 -16.75 -3.83 17.39
C ALA A 62 -16.73 -2.36 16.93
N LYS A 63 -16.71 -1.40 17.86
CA LYS A 63 -16.69 0.03 17.56
C LYS A 63 -15.30 0.54 17.19
N ASN A 64 -14.27 0.16 17.95
CA ASN A 64 -12.92 0.74 17.84
C ASN A 64 -11.96 -0.11 16.99
N HIS A 65 -12.25 -1.40 16.83
CA HIS A 65 -11.50 -2.35 16.00
C HIS A 65 -12.42 -3.01 14.95
N TRP A 66 -13.26 -2.18 14.32
CA TRP A 66 -14.24 -2.61 13.33
C TRP A 66 -13.62 -3.38 12.15
N ILE A 67 -12.39 -3.04 11.74
CA ILE A 67 -11.68 -3.73 10.65
C ILE A 67 -11.44 -5.22 11.00
N PRO A 68 -10.71 -5.59 12.08
CA PRO A 68 -10.59 -6.98 12.52
C PRO A 68 -11.93 -7.70 12.67
N CYS A 69 -12.97 -7.02 13.18
CA CYS A 69 -14.30 -7.63 13.32
C CYS A 69 -14.93 -7.98 11.95
N ILE A 70 -14.85 -7.08 10.97
CA ILE A 70 -15.31 -7.37 9.60
C ILE A 70 -14.53 -8.53 9.00
N PHE A 71 -13.20 -8.58 9.19
CA PHE A 71 -12.39 -9.70 8.71
C PHE A 71 -12.77 -11.02 9.41
N GLY A 72 -13.06 -11.00 10.71
CA GLY A 72 -13.54 -12.17 11.45
C GLY A 72 -14.89 -12.67 10.94
N LEU A 73 -15.86 -11.77 10.72
CA LEU A 73 -17.16 -12.12 10.12
C LEU A 73 -16.99 -12.64 8.68
N GLY A 74 -16.14 -11.98 7.90
CA GLY A 74 -15.78 -12.41 6.56
C GLY A 74 -15.15 -13.80 6.53
N MET A 75 -14.25 -14.11 7.46
CA MET A 75 -13.66 -15.45 7.62
C MET A 75 -14.76 -16.50 7.83
N LEU A 76 -15.69 -16.28 8.77
CA LEU A 76 -16.78 -17.22 9.02
C LEU A 76 -17.67 -17.42 7.80
N PHE A 77 -17.99 -16.33 7.11
CA PHE A 77 -18.74 -16.37 5.85
C PHE A 77 -17.99 -17.20 4.77
N PHE A 78 -16.70 -16.93 4.56
CA PHE A 78 -15.93 -17.63 3.53
C PHE A 78 -15.62 -19.09 3.88
N VAL A 79 -15.51 -19.44 5.17
CA VAL A 79 -15.47 -20.85 5.59
C VAL A 79 -16.77 -21.55 5.21
N HIS A 80 -17.93 -20.93 5.44
CA HIS A 80 -19.20 -21.48 4.99
C HIS A 80 -19.29 -21.61 3.46
N VAL A 81 -18.82 -20.60 2.73
CA VAL A 81 -18.74 -20.65 1.26
C VAL A 81 -17.83 -21.79 0.82
N GLU A 82 -16.64 -21.94 1.39
CA GLU A 82 -15.69 -23.00 1.05
C GLU A 82 -16.29 -24.40 1.20
N TYR A 83 -17.03 -24.64 2.29
CA TYR A 83 -17.73 -25.92 2.51
C TYR A 83 -18.91 -26.18 1.59
N THR A 84 -19.48 -25.14 0.96
CA THR A 84 -20.67 -25.25 0.09
C THR A 84 -20.36 -25.03 -1.39
N LEU A 85 -19.18 -24.51 -1.71
CA LEU A 85 -18.76 -24.18 -3.05
C LEU A 85 -18.52 -25.45 -3.87
N ARG A 86 -19.18 -25.55 -5.01
CA ARG A 86 -18.91 -26.61 -6.00
C ARG A 86 -17.74 -26.16 -6.88
N MET A 87 -16.68 -26.95 -6.89
CA MET A 87 -15.52 -26.68 -7.73
C MET A 87 -15.88 -26.71 -9.21
N VAL A 88 -15.28 -25.78 -9.96
CA VAL A 88 -15.41 -25.71 -11.41
C VAL A 88 -14.73 -26.95 -12.03
N PRO A 89 -15.36 -27.65 -12.99
CA PRO A 89 -14.75 -28.82 -13.63
C PRO A 89 -13.38 -28.52 -14.27
N PRO A 90 -12.45 -29.50 -14.33
CA PRO A 90 -11.12 -29.28 -14.92
C PRO A 90 -11.13 -28.84 -16.39
N ALA A 91 -12.16 -29.21 -17.15
CA ALA A 91 -12.29 -28.88 -18.58
C ALA A 91 -12.93 -27.51 -18.84
N SER A 92 -13.47 -26.85 -17.81
CA SER A 92 -14.06 -25.51 -17.94
C SER A 92 -13.05 -24.39 -17.70
N PRO A 93 -13.23 -23.22 -18.33
CA PRO A 93 -12.39 -22.06 -18.04
C PRO A 93 -12.50 -21.66 -16.55
N PRO A 94 -11.46 -21.04 -15.98
CA PRO A 94 -11.52 -20.54 -14.61
C PRO A 94 -12.70 -19.59 -14.41
N PHE A 95 -13.41 -19.75 -13.30
CA PHE A 95 -14.46 -18.82 -12.90
C PHE A 95 -13.85 -17.55 -12.31
N ASP A 96 -14.29 -16.40 -12.79
CA ASP A 96 -13.83 -15.10 -12.33
C ASP A 96 -15.02 -14.16 -12.07
N LEU A 97 -15.19 -13.73 -10.82
CA LEU A 97 -16.31 -12.88 -10.43
C LEU A 97 -16.23 -11.49 -11.08
N GLY A 98 -15.04 -10.94 -11.27
CA GLY A 98 -14.86 -9.66 -11.96
C GLY A 98 -15.36 -9.73 -13.40
N PHE A 99 -15.09 -10.82 -14.12
CA PHE A 99 -15.63 -11.02 -15.48
C PHE A 99 -17.15 -11.12 -15.51
N VAL A 100 -17.77 -11.69 -14.47
CA VAL A 100 -19.23 -11.72 -14.34
C VAL A 100 -19.77 -10.31 -14.16
N ILE A 101 -19.16 -9.53 -13.26
CA ILE A 101 -19.56 -8.15 -12.96
C ILE A 101 -19.35 -7.23 -14.18
N THR A 102 -18.24 -7.36 -14.89
CA THR A 102 -17.90 -6.52 -16.05
C THR A 102 -18.46 -7.05 -17.38
N ARG A 103 -19.37 -8.03 -17.36
CA ARG A 103 -19.93 -8.64 -18.58
C ARG A 103 -20.61 -7.64 -19.52
N SER A 104 -21.31 -6.64 -18.97
CA SER A 104 -21.94 -5.57 -19.76
C SER A 104 -20.91 -4.71 -20.48
N LEU A 105 -19.88 -4.27 -19.74
CA LEU A 105 -18.75 -3.52 -20.29
C LEU A 105 -18.03 -4.31 -21.38
N HIS A 106 -17.78 -5.60 -21.14
CA HIS A 106 -17.18 -6.49 -22.12
C HIS A 106 -17.97 -6.52 -23.44
N ARG A 107 -19.31 -6.61 -23.37
CA ARG A 107 -20.16 -6.58 -24.57
C ARG A 107 -20.02 -5.27 -25.33
N VAL A 108 -20.04 -4.14 -24.63
CA VAL A 108 -19.86 -2.82 -25.25
C VAL A 108 -18.51 -2.73 -25.96
N LEU A 109 -17.42 -3.11 -25.28
CA LEU A 109 -16.07 -3.08 -25.85
C LEU A 109 -15.93 -4.03 -27.04
N SER A 110 -16.57 -5.21 -26.99
CA SER A 110 -16.57 -6.15 -28.12
C SER A 110 -17.33 -5.62 -29.33
N SER A 111 -18.38 -4.84 -29.11
CA SER A 111 -19.20 -4.24 -30.18
C SER A 111 -18.61 -2.96 -30.77
N TRP A 112 -17.67 -2.31 -30.06
CA TRP A 112 -17.07 -1.04 -30.47
C TRP A 112 -15.54 -1.09 -30.40
N PRO A 113 -14.87 -1.64 -31.44
CA PRO A 113 -13.42 -1.82 -31.45
C PRO A 113 -12.62 -0.52 -31.29
N GLU A 114 -13.09 0.57 -31.90
CA GLU A 114 -12.44 1.90 -31.77
C GLU A 114 -12.39 2.38 -30.32
N LEU A 115 -13.46 2.20 -29.56
CA LEU A 115 -13.48 2.53 -28.13
C LEU A 115 -12.49 1.65 -27.36
N ASN A 116 -12.40 0.34 -27.67
CA ASN A 116 -11.42 -0.53 -27.05
C ASN A 116 -9.99 -0.06 -27.33
N THR A 117 -9.68 0.31 -28.57
CA THR A 117 -8.36 0.82 -28.97
C THR A 117 -8.03 2.16 -28.31
N LEU A 118 -9.01 3.07 -28.22
CA LEU A 118 -8.82 4.33 -27.49
C LEU A 118 -8.51 4.08 -26.01
N LEU A 119 -9.29 3.21 -25.35
CA LEU A 119 -9.06 2.85 -23.95
C LEU A 119 -7.73 2.11 -23.74
N ALA A 120 -7.29 1.31 -24.73
CA ALA A 120 -5.98 0.68 -24.74
C ALA A 120 -4.86 1.73 -24.79
N ALA A 121 -4.97 2.69 -25.70
CA ALA A 121 -4.01 3.78 -25.82
C ALA A 121 -3.93 4.61 -24.53
N LEU A 122 -5.08 4.95 -23.91
CA LEU A 122 -5.12 5.68 -22.64
C LEU A 122 -4.48 4.88 -21.50
N ASN A 123 -4.73 3.58 -21.42
CA ASN A 123 -4.05 2.71 -20.46
C ASN A 123 -2.53 2.72 -20.68
N THR A 124 -2.08 2.59 -21.92
CA THR A 124 -0.66 2.60 -22.26
C THR A 124 0.01 3.92 -21.91
N VAL A 125 -0.66 5.05 -22.15
CA VAL A 125 -0.20 6.37 -21.68
C VAL A 125 -0.08 6.39 -20.15
N PHE A 126 -1.07 5.87 -19.43
CA PHE A 126 -1.01 5.83 -17.96
C PHE A 126 0.14 4.95 -17.45
N VAL A 127 0.41 3.82 -18.09
CA VAL A 127 1.56 2.95 -17.76
C VAL A 127 2.89 3.65 -18.02
N ALA A 128 2.98 4.38 -19.13
CA ALA A 128 4.14 5.23 -19.40
C ALA A 128 4.30 6.30 -18.31
N MET A 129 3.22 6.97 -17.90
CA MET A 129 3.25 7.94 -16.80
C MET A 129 3.76 7.32 -15.48
N GLN A 130 3.31 6.11 -15.13
CA GLN A 130 3.80 5.39 -13.95
C GLN A 130 5.31 5.14 -14.02
N THR A 131 5.77 4.63 -15.16
CA THR A 131 7.18 4.31 -15.40
C THR A 131 8.04 5.58 -15.37
N SER A 132 7.60 6.62 -16.07
CA SER A 132 8.27 7.92 -16.09
C SER A 132 8.33 8.54 -14.69
N TYR A 133 7.25 8.46 -13.90
CA TYR A 133 7.26 8.95 -12.52
C TYR A 133 8.29 8.21 -11.67
N ILE A 134 8.28 6.87 -11.68
CA ILE A 134 9.22 6.06 -10.87
C ILE A 134 10.67 6.38 -11.26
N LEU A 135 10.98 6.43 -12.57
CA LEU A 135 12.31 6.78 -13.05
C LEU A 135 12.69 8.22 -12.67
N TRP A 136 11.77 9.18 -12.81
CA TRP A 136 11.98 10.57 -12.42
C TRP A 136 12.31 10.71 -10.93
N THR A 137 11.54 10.03 -10.06
CA THR A 137 11.78 10.10 -8.62
C THR A 137 13.15 9.57 -8.22
N TRP A 138 13.68 8.60 -8.96
CA TRP A 138 15.02 8.09 -8.73
C TRP A 138 16.11 8.99 -9.33
N LEU A 139 16.01 9.31 -10.61
CA LEU A 139 17.07 9.99 -11.35
C LEU A 139 17.19 11.46 -11.01
N ILE A 140 16.07 12.13 -10.73
CA ILE A 140 16.04 13.57 -10.52
C ILE A 140 15.87 13.93 -9.04
N GLU A 141 14.97 13.24 -8.34
CA GLU A 141 14.70 13.54 -6.93
C GLU A 141 15.59 12.71 -5.97
N GLY A 142 16.37 11.75 -6.48
CA GLY A 142 17.27 10.92 -5.69
C GLY A 142 16.58 9.94 -4.73
N ARG A 143 15.26 9.74 -4.87
CA ARG A 143 14.44 8.90 -3.99
C ARG A 143 14.42 7.48 -4.52
N LEU A 144 15.14 6.59 -3.83
CA LEU A 144 15.39 5.22 -4.32
C LEU A 144 14.22 4.25 -4.07
N ARG A 145 13.39 4.51 -3.04
CA ARG A 145 12.33 3.61 -2.59
C ARG A 145 11.33 3.16 -3.68
N PRO A 146 10.69 4.05 -4.47
CA PRO A 146 9.74 3.61 -5.50
C PRO A 146 10.40 2.72 -6.56
N THR A 147 11.66 2.98 -6.90
CA THR A 147 12.41 2.15 -7.86
C THR A 147 12.74 0.78 -7.28
N LEU A 148 13.17 0.68 -6.01
CA LEU A 148 13.38 -0.62 -5.36
C LEU A 148 12.09 -1.43 -5.28
N ALA A 149 10.98 -0.79 -4.91
CA ALA A 149 9.67 -1.43 -4.86
C ALA A 149 9.27 -1.96 -6.25
N ALA A 150 9.51 -1.18 -7.32
CA ALA A 150 9.25 -1.61 -8.69
C ALA A 150 10.12 -2.80 -9.09
N VAL A 151 11.43 -2.78 -8.79
CA VAL A 151 12.34 -3.90 -9.07
C VAL A 151 11.86 -5.17 -8.38
N PHE A 152 11.57 -5.12 -7.07
CA PHE A 152 11.05 -6.29 -6.34
C PHE A 152 9.74 -6.80 -6.95
N THR A 153 8.83 -5.88 -7.27
CA THR A 153 7.53 -6.21 -7.87
C THR A 153 7.68 -6.93 -9.19
N PHE A 154 8.45 -6.38 -10.14
CA PHE A 154 8.60 -6.97 -11.48
C PHE A 154 9.44 -8.24 -11.47
N THR A 155 10.46 -8.34 -10.60
CA THR A 155 11.22 -9.59 -10.43
C THR A 155 10.34 -10.70 -9.86
N CYS A 156 9.61 -10.45 -8.77
CA CYS A 156 8.71 -11.45 -8.18
C CYS A 156 7.57 -11.82 -9.13
N ARG A 157 7.01 -10.85 -9.86
CA ARG A 157 6.03 -11.10 -10.92
C ARG A 157 6.59 -12.01 -12.01
N GLY A 158 7.83 -11.80 -12.44
CA GLY A 158 8.50 -12.66 -13.42
C GLY A 158 8.63 -14.10 -12.93
N ILE A 159 9.08 -14.28 -11.69
CA ILE A 159 9.23 -15.60 -11.07
C ILE A 159 7.87 -16.30 -10.92
N LEU A 160 6.87 -15.63 -10.35
CA LEU A 160 5.55 -16.20 -10.11
C LEU A 160 4.80 -16.48 -11.41
N GLY A 161 4.81 -15.55 -12.37
CA GLY A 161 4.16 -15.75 -13.66
C GLY A 161 4.82 -16.83 -14.51
N TYR A 162 6.12 -17.08 -14.35
CA TYR A 162 6.79 -18.24 -14.95
C TYR A 162 6.43 -19.54 -14.22
N SER A 163 6.42 -19.52 -12.89
CA SER A 163 6.14 -20.70 -12.06
C SER A 163 4.68 -21.15 -12.14
N THR A 164 3.75 -20.24 -12.45
CA THR A 164 2.33 -20.54 -12.60
C THR A 164 1.73 -19.64 -13.66
N GLN A 165 1.36 -20.24 -14.79
CA GLN A 165 0.73 -19.55 -15.91
C GLN A 165 -0.79 -19.75 -15.84
N LEU A 166 -1.52 -18.64 -15.81
CA LEU A 166 -2.96 -18.67 -15.96
C LEU A 166 -3.32 -18.72 -17.46
N PRO A 167 -4.32 -19.52 -17.86
CA PRO A 167 -4.73 -19.59 -19.25
C PRO A 167 -5.31 -18.24 -19.69
N LEU A 168 -5.07 -17.86 -20.95
CA LEU A 168 -5.67 -16.66 -21.52
C LEU A 168 -7.21 -16.72 -21.40
N PRO A 169 -7.87 -15.71 -20.81
CA PRO A 169 -9.31 -15.70 -20.69
C PRO A 169 -10.03 -15.81 -22.04
N GLN A 170 -11.12 -16.60 -22.07
CA GLN A 170 -11.92 -16.75 -23.28
C GLN A 170 -12.58 -15.41 -23.67
N GLY A 171 -12.38 -15.00 -24.92
CA GLY A 171 -12.85 -13.70 -25.42
C GLY A 171 -12.05 -12.52 -24.88
N PHE A 172 -10.75 -12.69 -24.67
CA PHE A 172 -9.82 -11.58 -24.50
C PHE A 172 -9.91 -10.60 -25.69
N LEU A 173 -10.05 -9.31 -25.39
CA LEU A 173 -10.09 -8.23 -26.37
C LEU A 173 -8.75 -7.48 -26.36
N GLY A 174 -7.79 -7.99 -27.12
CA GLY A 174 -6.52 -7.30 -27.34
C GLY A 174 -6.67 -6.11 -28.29
N SER A 175 -5.83 -5.10 -28.10
CA SER A 175 -5.58 -4.02 -29.06
C SER A 175 -4.09 -3.93 -29.35
N GLU A 176 -3.71 -3.50 -30.55
CA GLU A 176 -2.31 -3.24 -30.90
C GLU A 176 -1.69 -2.12 -30.05
N MET A 177 -2.53 -1.28 -29.45
CA MET A 177 -2.12 -0.21 -28.56
C MET A 177 -1.96 -0.66 -27.10
N ASP A 178 -2.25 -1.93 -26.77
CA ASP A 178 -2.01 -2.47 -25.43
C ASP A 178 -0.50 -2.63 -25.18
N PHE A 179 -0.03 -2.13 -24.04
CA PHE A 179 1.34 -2.35 -23.60
C PHE A 179 1.43 -3.56 -22.66
N PRO A 180 2.39 -4.49 -22.89
CA PRO A 180 3.36 -4.51 -23.99
C PRO A 180 2.74 -4.89 -25.34
N VAL A 181 3.24 -4.26 -26.41
CA VAL A 181 2.74 -4.39 -27.78
C VAL A 181 3.13 -5.76 -28.36
N GLY A 182 2.17 -6.43 -29.00
CA GLY A 182 2.37 -7.69 -29.71
C GLY A 182 1.98 -8.93 -28.91
N ASN A 183 1.81 -10.04 -29.62
CA ASN A 183 1.37 -11.35 -29.10
C ASN A 183 2.47 -12.05 -28.28
N ILE A 184 3.14 -11.29 -27.42
CA ILE A 184 4.17 -11.76 -26.50
C ILE A 184 3.41 -12.36 -25.32
N SER A 185 3.79 -13.55 -24.87
CA SER A 185 3.20 -14.26 -23.71
C SER A 185 3.40 -13.47 -22.41
N PHE A 186 2.66 -12.38 -22.23
CA PHE A 186 2.86 -11.39 -21.17
C PHE A 186 1.72 -11.37 -20.14
N PHE A 187 0.93 -12.43 -20.08
CA PHE A 187 -0.01 -12.70 -19.00
C PHE A 187 0.72 -13.27 -17.78
N LEU A 188 1.75 -12.56 -17.32
CA LEU A 188 2.46 -12.91 -16.08
C LEU A 188 1.60 -12.48 -14.89
N PHE A 189 1.22 -13.46 -14.07
CA PHE A 189 0.64 -13.25 -12.75
C PHE A 189 1.68 -12.60 -11.82
N PHE A 190 1.36 -11.56 -11.04
CA PHE A 190 0.14 -10.77 -10.91
C PHE A 190 0.20 -9.48 -11.77
N SER A 191 -0.80 -8.60 -11.72
CA SER A 191 -0.84 -7.38 -12.56
C SER A 191 0.23 -6.34 -12.17
N GLY A 192 1.24 -6.18 -13.02
CA GLY A 192 2.30 -5.19 -12.85
C GLY A 192 1.83 -3.74 -13.01
N HIS A 193 0.80 -3.52 -13.84
CA HIS A 193 0.19 -2.20 -14.04
C HIS A 193 -0.43 -1.64 -12.75
N VAL A 194 -1.23 -2.47 -12.09
CA VAL A 194 -1.88 -2.10 -10.84
C VAL A 194 -0.86 -1.88 -9.74
N ALA A 195 0.14 -2.77 -9.66
CA ALA A 195 1.21 -2.66 -8.67
C ALA A 195 2.06 -1.40 -8.86
N GLY A 196 2.46 -1.09 -10.09
CA GLY A 196 3.25 0.10 -10.43
C GLY A 196 2.52 1.41 -10.08
N SER A 197 1.23 1.49 -10.41
CA SER A 197 0.36 2.59 -9.99
C SER A 197 0.31 2.75 -8.46
N VAL A 198 0.10 1.65 -7.71
CA VAL A 198 0.05 1.70 -6.24
C VAL A 198 1.37 2.20 -5.67
N ILE A 199 2.51 1.72 -6.17
CA ILE A 199 3.84 2.17 -5.74
C ILE A 199 4.01 3.67 -5.98
N ALA A 200 3.69 4.14 -7.19
CA ALA A 200 3.79 5.55 -7.56
C ALA A 200 2.91 6.42 -6.65
N SER A 201 1.66 6.00 -6.43
CA SER A 201 0.69 6.72 -5.61
C SER A 201 1.06 6.76 -4.12
N LEU A 202 1.58 5.66 -3.57
CA LEU A 202 2.10 5.61 -2.20
C LEU A 202 3.29 6.56 -2.03
N ASP A 203 4.18 6.59 -3.01
CA ASP A 203 5.31 7.51 -3.01
C ASP A 203 4.88 8.98 -3.08
N MET A 204 3.90 9.32 -3.94
CA MET A 204 3.34 10.67 -4.02
C MET A 204 2.73 11.13 -2.70
N ARG A 205 2.03 10.25 -1.99
CA ARG A 205 1.48 10.53 -0.65
C ARG A 205 2.57 10.82 0.36
N ARG A 206 3.69 10.07 0.31
CA ARG A 206 4.84 10.28 1.19
C ARG A 206 5.45 11.67 1.03
N VAL A 207 5.47 12.22 -0.18
CA VAL A 207 5.92 13.61 -0.46
C VAL A 207 4.80 14.64 -0.52
N GLN A 208 3.64 14.32 0.05
CA GLN A 208 2.48 15.23 0.16
C GLN A 208 1.93 15.75 -1.18
N ARG A 209 2.18 15.03 -2.29
CA ARG A 209 1.60 15.30 -3.62
C ARG A 209 0.23 14.63 -3.74
N TRP A 210 -0.68 14.97 -2.82
CA TRP A 210 -1.96 14.29 -2.65
C TRP A 210 -2.84 14.32 -3.90
N GLY A 211 -2.90 15.47 -4.60
CA GLY A 211 -3.70 15.58 -5.84
C GLY A 211 -3.24 14.58 -6.91
N LEU A 212 -1.93 14.44 -7.11
CA LEU A 212 -1.38 13.50 -8.07
C LEU A 212 -1.62 12.05 -7.64
N ALA A 213 -1.50 11.75 -6.35
CA ALA A 213 -1.82 10.43 -5.80
C ALA A 213 -3.29 10.04 -6.03
N TRP A 214 -4.23 10.96 -5.80
CA TRP A 214 -5.65 10.74 -6.07
C TRP A 214 -5.92 10.51 -7.56
N THR A 215 -5.28 11.28 -8.44
CA THR A 215 -5.38 11.07 -9.89
C THR A 215 -4.87 9.69 -10.29
N PHE A 216 -3.72 9.26 -9.75
CA PHE A 216 -3.17 7.93 -10.04
C PHE A 216 -4.11 6.83 -9.56
N ASP A 217 -4.67 6.94 -8.36
CA ASP A 217 -5.63 5.94 -7.86
C ASP A 217 -6.90 5.87 -8.70
N PHE A 218 -7.42 7.02 -9.14
CA PHE A 218 -8.59 7.07 -10.02
C PHE A 218 -8.29 6.43 -11.38
N LEU A 219 -7.16 6.79 -12.00
CA LEU A 219 -6.73 6.19 -13.27
C LEU A 219 -6.46 4.68 -13.12
N ASN A 220 -5.93 4.25 -11.98
CA ASN A 220 -5.76 2.83 -11.67
C ASN A 220 -7.08 2.08 -11.58
N LEU A 221 -8.09 2.68 -10.96
CA LEU A 221 -9.43 2.09 -10.91
C LEU A 221 -10.01 1.92 -12.31
N LEU A 222 -9.89 2.94 -13.17
CA LEU A 222 -10.30 2.85 -14.57
C LEU A 222 -9.52 1.76 -15.32
N GLN A 223 -8.20 1.66 -15.08
CA GLN A 223 -7.34 0.63 -15.64
C GLN A 223 -7.78 -0.78 -15.20
N VAL A 224 -8.11 -0.99 -13.92
CA VAL A 224 -8.66 -2.25 -13.39
C VAL A 224 -9.99 -2.60 -14.07
N ILE A 225 -10.91 -1.65 -14.15
CA ILE A 225 -12.22 -1.85 -14.79
C ILE A 225 -12.05 -2.25 -16.25
N ARG A 226 -11.16 -1.56 -16.99
CA ARG A 226 -10.86 -1.88 -18.38
C ARG A 226 -10.26 -3.28 -18.50
N LEU A 227 -9.24 -3.60 -17.71
CA LEU A 227 -8.55 -4.91 -17.76
C LEU A 227 -9.51 -6.07 -17.45
N LEU A 228 -10.49 -5.88 -16.55
CA LEU A 228 -11.56 -6.84 -16.34
C LEU A 228 -12.54 -6.89 -17.52
N GLY A 229 -12.92 -5.73 -18.07
CA GLY A 229 -13.86 -5.63 -19.20
C GLY A 229 -13.31 -6.23 -20.49
N THR A 230 -12.02 -6.09 -20.77
CA THR A 230 -11.35 -6.72 -21.92
C THR A 230 -10.94 -8.16 -21.66
N ARG A 231 -11.17 -8.66 -20.44
CA ARG A 231 -10.66 -9.95 -19.94
C ARG A 231 -9.14 -10.07 -20.08
N GLY A 232 -8.42 -8.96 -19.91
CA GLY A 232 -6.97 -8.91 -19.94
C GLY A 232 -6.28 -9.36 -18.66
N HIS A 233 -7.01 -9.42 -17.54
CA HIS A 233 -6.49 -9.96 -16.28
C HIS A 233 -7.61 -10.61 -15.48
N TYR A 234 -7.29 -11.68 -14.76
CA TYR A 234 -8.20 -12.21 -13.75
C TYR A 234 -8.29 -11.23 -12.57
N THR A 235 -9.41 -11.25 -11.86
CA THR A 235 -9.62 -10.46 -10.63
C THR A 235 -8.53 -10.70 -9.61
N ILE A 236 -8.07 -11.96 -9.49
CA ILE A 236 -6.99 -12.32 -8.57
C ILE A 236 -5.66 -11.64 -8.96
N ASP A 237 -5.36 -11.51 -10.24
CA ASP A 237 -4.15 -10.83 -10.72
C ASP A 237 -4.12 -9.37 -10.29
N LEU A 238 -5.28 -8.71 -10.34
CA LEU A 238 -5.44 -7.30 -9.99
C LEU A 238 -5.38 -7.12 -8.47
N ALA A 239 -6.07 -7.97 -7.72
CA ALA A 239 -6.06 -7.94 -6.25
C ALA A 239 -4.66 -8.20 -5.68
N VAL A 240 -3.97 -9.22 -6.19
CA VAL A 240 -2.59 -9.52 -5.80
C VAL A 240 -1.64 -8.43 -6.29
N GLY A 241 -1.91 -7.78 -7.44
CA GLY A 241 -1.17 -6.60 -7.88
C GLY A 241 -1.25 -5.43 -6.90
N VAL A 242 -2.43 -5.12 -6.37
CA VAL A 242 -2.57 -4.11 -5.29
C VAL A 242 -1.75 -4.51 -4.07
N GLY A 243 -1.94 -5.74 -3.58
CA GLY A 243 -1.25 -6.25 -2.40
C GLY A 243 0.27 -6.24 -2.55
N ALA A 244 0.77 -6.64 -3.72
CA ALA A 244 2.19 -6.60 -4.06
C ALA A 244 2.74 -5.18 -4.04
N GLY A 245 2.02 -4.20 -4.58
CA GLY A 245 2.42 -2.79 -4.53
C GLY A 245 2.66 -2.30 -3.10
N PHE A 246 1.73 -2.61 -2.17
CA PHE A 246 1.90 -2.29 -0.75
C PHE A 246 3.04 -3.06 -0.09
N LEU A 247 3.10 -4.38 -0.33
CA LEU A 247 4.11 -5.26 0.26
C LEU A 247 5.53 -4.84 -0.13
N PHE A 248 5.76 -4.62 -1.43
CA PHE A 248 7.08 -4.27 -1.94
C PHE A 248 7.46 -2.82 -1.65
N ASP A 249 6.49 -1.89 -1.58
CA ASP A 249 6.76 -0.54 -1.06
C ASP A 249 7.21 -0.57 0.42
N SER A 250 6.58 -1.40 1.24
CA SER A 250 6.96 -1.61 2.65
C SER A 250 8.36 -2.22 2.76
N LEU A 251 8.62 -3.29 1.99
CA LEU A 251 9.93 -3.96 1.97
C LEU A 251 11.05 -3.01 1.52
N ALA A 252 10.80 -2.21 0.47
CA ALA A 252 11.73 -1.19 0.01
C ALA A 252 12.00 -0.13 1.08
N GLY A 253 10.98 0.28 1.83
CA GLY A 253 11.15 1.18 2.98
C GLY A 253 12.03 0.59 4.09
N HIS A 254 11.84 -0.69 4.43
CA HIS A 254 12.70 -1.37 5.40
C HIS A 254 14.16 -1.47 4.91
N TYR A 255 14.36 -1.78 3.63
CA TYR A 255 15.69 -1.83 3.03
C TYR A 255 16.40 -0.48 3.07
N GLU A 256 15.70 0.59 2.68
CA GLU A 256 16.23 1.96 2.70
C GLU A 256 16.62 2.39 4.13
N ALA A 257 15.77 2.12 5.13
CA ALA A 257 16.07 2.41 6.53
C ALA A 257 17.33 1.67 7.02
N CYS A 258 17.49 0.40 6.63
CA CYS A 258 18.69 -0.37 6.95
C CYS A 258 19.96 0.22 6.32
N LEU A 259 19.86 0.67 5.07
CA LEU A 259 20.98 1.28 4.35
C LEU A 259 21.41 2.60 5.00
N GLN A 260 20.45 3.45 5.36
CA GLN A 260 20.70 4.72 6.04
C GLN A 260 21.38 4.50 7.40
N ARG A 261 20.93 3.50 8.18
CA ARG A 261 21.54 3.14 9.46
C ARG A 261 23.01 2.72 9.29
N LYS A 262 23.30 1.81 8.35
CA LYS A 262 24.68 1.38 8.07
C LYS A 262 25.59 2.55 7.66
N ASN A 263 25.07 3.47 6.85
CA ASN A 263 25.82 4.65 6.43
C ASN A 263 26.13 5.59 7.60
N LEU A 264 25.22 5.73 8.55
CA LEU A 264 25.44 6.51 9.77
C LEU A 264 26.50 5.87 10.67
N ASP A 265 26.40 4.57 10.91
CA ASP A 265 27.36 3.82 11.73
C ASP A 265 28.78 3.91 11.15
N ASN A 266 28.91 3.81 9.82
CA ASN A 266 30.19 3.96 9.13
C ASN A 266 30.77 5.39 9.22
N LYS A 267 29.93 6.43 9.19
CA LYS A 267 30.37 7.81 9.37
C LYS A 267 30.85 8.06 10.80
N LEU A 268 30.13 7.54 11.79
CA LEU A 268 30.53 7.62 13.20
C LEU A 268 31.88 6.91 13.41
N ALA A 269 32.03 5.67 12.90
CA ALA A 269 33.28 4.92 13.02
C ALA A 269 34.49 5.69 12.47
N LYS A 270 34.33 6.40 11.32
CA LYS A 270 35.39 7.23 10.73
C LYS A 270 35.67 8.55 11.48
N THR A 271 34.75 9.00 12.32
CA THR A 271 34.93 10.25 13.10
C THR A 271 35.70 10.01 14.40
N PHE A 272 35.74 8.75 14.88
CA PHE A 272 36.43 8.35 16.10
C PHE A 272 37.77 7.62 15.86
N THR A 273 38.25 7.60 14.62
CA THR A 273 39.59 7.12 14.21
C THR A 273 40.39 8.27 13.63
#